data_AF-A0A5S3QGQ4-F1
#
_entry.id   AF-A0A5S3QGQ4-F1
#
_cell.length_a   1.000
_cell.length_b   1.000
_cell.length_c   1.000
_cell.angle_alpha   90.00
_cell.angle_beta   90.00
_cell.angle_gamma   90.00
#
_symmetry.space_group_name_H-M   'P 1'
#
loop_
_entity.id
_entity.type
_entity.pdbx_description
1 polymer ?
#
loop_
_entity_poly.entity_id
_entity_poly.type
_entity_poly.pdbx_seq_one_letter_code
_entity_poly.pdbx_strand_id
1 'polypeptide(L)'
;MKKKATLLSMFVLVFVFLSACTNNTGALIKPNENSMVIHIKNNANIDFNSIEISTGGEITGGISYADGSEIRKGDTLSKKYIDQEDFNLEGKKTFKFTLINEMEQKIPLKEITLELATNKEYFFEIIGDSINEAGLKRIN
;
A
#
# COMPACT_ATOMS: atom_id res chain seq x y z
N MET A 1 -52.37 28.97 -15.81
CA MET A 1 -51.04 29.16 -15.20
C MET A 1 -50.55 27.82 -14.65
N LYS A 2 -49.35 27.38 -15.08
CA LYS A 2 -48.40 26.48 -14.41
C LYS A 2 -48.85 25.06 -13.99
N LYS A 3 -48.69 24.09 -14.90
CA LYS A 3 -48.45 22.66 -14.59
C LYS A 3 -47.09 22.22 -15.17
N LYS A 4 -45.98 22.65 -14.58
CA LYS A 4 -44.63 22.15 -14.89
C LYS A 4 -43.70 22.49 -13.73
N ALA A 5 -43.65 21.68 -12.67
CA ALA A 5 -42.67 21.90 -11.60
C ALA A 5 -42.36 20.71 -10.70
N THR A 6 -43.01 19.55 -10.83
CA THR A 6 -42.89 18.46 -9.84
C THR A 6 -42.10 17.23 -10.31
N LEU A 7 -41.32 17.35 -11.39
CA LEU A 7 -40.39 16.29 -11.82
C LEU A 7 -38.91 16.69 -11.72
N LEU A 8 -38.60 17.99 -11.52
CA LEU A 8 -37.23 18.47 -11.47
C LEU A 8 -36.59 18.29 -10.08
N SER A 9 -37.40 18.12 -9.03
CA SER A 9 -36.92 18.09 -7.64
C SER A 9 -36.25 16.76 -7.24
N MET A 10 -36.48 15.67 -7.98
CA MET A 10 -35.96 14.35 -7.61
C MET A 10 -34.57 14.06 -8.20
N PHE A 11 -34.19 14.73 -9.29
CA PHE A 11 -32.85 14.59 -9.89
C PHE A 11 -31.77 15.37 -9.13
N VAL A 12 -32.13 16.45 -8.44
CA VAL A 12 -31.15 17.29 -7.72
C VAL A 12 -30.65 16.63 -6.43
N LEU A 13 -31.44 15.74 -5.82
CA LEU A 13 -31.06 15.10 -4.55
C LEU A 13 -29.98 14.01 -4.71
N VAL A 14 -29.84 13.42 -5.90
CA VAL A 14 -28.90 12.30 -6.13
C VAL A 14 -27.46 12.78 -6.34
N PHE A 15 -27.26 13.99 -6.88
CA PHE A 15 -25.91 14.50 -7.17
C PHE A 15 -25.12 14.95 -5.92
N VAL A 16 -25.78 15.19 -4.78
CA VAL A 16 -25.10 15.65 -3.55
C VAL A 16 -24.38 14.50 -2.82
N PHE A 17 -24.70 13.24 -3.11
CA PHE A 17 -24.09 12.08 -2.45
C PHE A 17 -22.85 11.52 -3.15
N LEU A 18 -22.46 12.05 -4.32
CA LEU A 18 -21.29 11.55 -5.08
C LEU A 18 -20.01 12.38 -4.88
N SER A 19 -20.05 13.44 -4.07
CA SER A 19 -18.91 14.35 -3.84
C SER A 19 -17.97 13.93 -2.69
N ALA A 20 -18.16 12.76 -2.09
CA ALA A 20 -17.15 12.08 -1.28
C ALA A 20 -16.74 10.82 -2.06
N CYS A 21 -15.53 10.65 -2.59
CA CYS A 21 -14.22 10.88 -1.98
C CYS A 21 -13.23 11.36 -3.06
N THR A 22 -12.76 12.60 -2.94
CA THR A 22 -11.57 13.05 -3.66
C THR A 22 -10.36 12.83 -2.74
N ASN A 23 -9.41 12.03 -3.25
CA ASN A 23 -8.06 11.80 -2.72
C ASN A 23 -7.99 10.93 -1.45
N ASN A 24 -8.07 9.60 -1.64
CA ASN A 24 -7.62 8.61 -0.66
C ASN A 24 -6.09 8.66 -0.49
N THR A 25 -5.57 9.74 0.09
CA THR A 25 -4.34 9.64 0.87
C THR A 25 -4.78 9.36 2.30
N GLY A 26 -5.19 8.11 2.53
CA GLY A 26 -5.50 7.64 3.89
C GLY A 26 -4.33 7.98 4.81
N ALA A 27 -4.63 8.51 6.00
CA ALA A 27 -3.58 8.81 6.98
C ALA A 27 -2.68 7.58 7.17
N LEU A 28 -1.37 7.78 7.15
CA LEU A 28 -0.41 6.70 7.34
C LEU A 28 -0.66 6.00 8.69
N ILE A 29 -0.65 4.67 8.66
CA ILE A 29 -0.82 3.84 9.86
C ILE A 29 0.39 4.04 10.75
N LYS A 30 0.23 4.55 11.97
CA LYS A 30 1.34 4.67 12.91
C LYS A 30 1.60 3.38 13.67
N PRO A 31 2.85 3.07 14.06
CA PRO A 31 3.12 1.99 14.98
C PRO A 31 2.57 2.32 16.38
N ASN A 32 2.39 1.28 17.20
CA ASN A 32 2.09 1.36 18.62
C ASN A 32 3.04 0.44 19.41
N GLU A 33 2.84 0.35 20.72
CA GLU A 33 3.66 -0.44 21.67
C GLU A 33 3.85 -1.93 21.32
N ASN A 34 2.96 -2.51 20.49
CA ASN A 34 2.99 -3.93 20.12
C ASN A 34 3.16 -4.15 18.62
N SER A 35 3.58 -3.12 17.86
CA SER A 35 3.64 -3.25 16.41
C SER A 35 4.82 -2.55 15.75
N MET A 36 5.23 -3.11 14.62
CA MET A 36 6.11 -2.46 13.65
C MET A 36 5.30 -2.10 12.40
N VAL A 37 5.60 -0.99 11.74
CA VAL A 37 4.97 -0.61 10.46
C VAL A 37 6.01 -0.44 9.37
N ILE A 38 5.72 -0.94 8.17
CA ILE A 38 6.50 -0.69 6.97
C ILE A 38 5.66 0.13 6.00
N HIS A 39 6.13 1.32 5.66
CA HIS A 39 5.58 2.20 4.65
C HIS A 39 6.34 2.05 3.34
N ILE A 40 5.61 1.91 2.24
CA ILE A 40 6.19 1.74 0.91
C ILE A 40 5.49 2.72 -0.02
N LYS A 41 6.26 3.67 -0.54
CA LYS A 41 5.79 4.62 -1.56
C LYS A 41 6.18 4.12 -2.95
N ASN A 42 5.23 4.09 -3.87
CA ASN A 42 5.55 3.89 -5.28
C ASN A 42 6.10 5.20 -5.86
N ASN A 43 7.34 5.20 -6.34
CA ASN A 43 7.91 6.28 -7.14
C ASN A 43 8.46 5.77 -8.48
N ALA A 44 8.18 4.52 -8.82
CA ALA A 44 8.56 3.89 -10.07
C ALA A 44 7.56 4.20 -11.20
N ASN A 45 8.01 4.00 -12.44
CA ASN A 45 7.15 3.99 -13.62
C ASN A 45 6.90 2.54 -14.05
N ILE A 46 6.44 1.71 -13.12
CA ILE A 46 6.17 0.29 -13.32
C ILE A 46 4.76 0.02 -12.81
N ASP A 47 3.96 -0.66 -13.62
CA ASP A 47 2.58 -0.99 -13.28
C ASP A 47 2.55 -2.25 -12.40
N PHE A 48 1.96 -2.14 -11.22
CA PHE A 48 1.72 -3.27 -10.31
C PHE A 48 0.52 -3.02 -9.41
N ASN A 49 -0.12 -4.09 -8.95
CA ASN A 49 -1.38 -4.05 -8.20
C ASN A 49 -1.18 -4.45 -6.73
N SER A 50 -0.14 -5.22 -6.43
CA SER A 50 0.17 -5.63 -5.07
C SER A 50 1.65 -5.77 -4.80
N ILE A 51 2.00 -5.72 -3.51
CA ILE A 51 3.34 -5.95 -2.99
C ILE A 51 3.26 -7.17 -2.07
N GLU A 52 3.91 -8.27 -2.45
CA GLU A 52 4.10 -9.45 -1.61
C GLU A 52 5.36 -9.26 -0.76
N ILE A 53 5.26 -9.61 0.53
CA ILE A 53 6.34 -9.48 1.51
C ILE A 53 6.60 -10.85 2.12
N SER A 54 7.84 -11.30 2.06
CA SER A 54 8.26 -12.58 2.63
C SER A 54 9.50 -12.43 3.50
N THR A 55 9.67 -13.35 4.44
CA THR A 55 10.87 -13.45 5.27
C THR A 55 11.24 -14.91 5.45
N GLY A 56 12.51 -15.27 5.32
CA GLY A 56 12.95 -16.67 5.47
C GLY A 56 12.38 -17.64 4.44
N GLY A 57 11.83 -17.15 3.32
CA GLY A 57 11.19 -17.96 2.28
C GLY A 57 9.68 -18.16 2.46
N GLU A 58 9.10 -17.69 3.56
CA GLU A 58 7.65 -17.73 3.82
C GLU A 58 7.02 -16.35 3.59
N ILE A 59 5.85 -16.33 2.96
CA ILE A 59 5.07 -15.09 2.78
C ILE A 59 4.55 -14.66 4.16
N THR A 60 4.97 -13.49 4.61
CA THR A 60 4.55 -12.90 5.89
C THR A 60 3.54 -11.78 5.71
N GLY A 61 3.22 -11.42 4.47
CA GLY A 61 2.11 -10.53 4.17
C GLY A 61 2.07 -10.09 2.72
N GLY A 62 1.05 -9.29 2.42
CA GLY A 62 0.95 -8.53 1.20
C GLY A 62 0.17 -7.25 1.44
N ILE A 63 0.28 -6.30 0.51
CA ILE A 63 -0.47 -5.05 0.53
C ILE A 63 -0.95 -4.72 -0.89
N SER A 64 -2.22 -4.40 -1.02
CA SER A 64 -2.88 -3.98 -2.26
C SER A 64 -4.07 -3.09 -1.92
N TYR A 65 -4.64 -2.43 -2.92
CA TYR A 65 -5.98 -1.89 -2.80
C TYR A 65 -7.02 -3.03 -2.81
N ALA A 66 -8.14 -2.82 -2.11
CA ALA A 66 -9.17 -3.84 -1.93
C ALA A 66 -9.97 -4.13 -3.22
N ASP A 67 -10.01 -3.15 -4.12
CA ASP A 67 -10.60 -3.28 -5.46
C ASP A 67 -9.62 -3.87 -6.49
N GLY A 68 -8.40 -4.19 -6.07
CA GLY A 68 -7.34 -4.71 -6.94
C GLY A 68 -6.77 -3.66 -7.91
N SER A 69 -7.10 -2.37 -7.73
CA SER A 69 -6.59 -1.32 -8.60
C SER A 69 -5.06 -1.24 -8.53
N GLU A 70 -4.47 -0.72 -9.59
CA GLU A 70 -3.04 -0.43 -9.66
C GLU A 70 -2.60 0.50 -8.51
N ILE A 71 -1.38 0.26 -8.00
CA ILE A 71 -0.69 1.14 -7.06
C ILE A 71 0.04 2.20 -7.88
N ARG A 72 -0.51 3.41 -7.96
CA ARG A 72 -0.01 4.46 -8.85
C ARG A 72 1.24 5.11 -8.29
N LYS A 73 2.03 5.72 -9.17
CA LYS A 73 3.15 6.57 -8.77
C LYS A 73 2.66 7.69 -7.85
N GLY A 74 3.32 7.82 -6.70
CA GLY A 74 2.98 8.74 -5.62
C GLY A 74 2.22 8.08 -4.47
N ASP A 75 1.57 6.93 -4.70
CA ASP A 75 0.81 6.23 -3.67
C ASP A 75 1.72 5.67 -2.59
N THR A 76 1.24 5.69 -1.34
CA THR A 76 1.93 5.07 -0.20
C THR A 76 1.03 4.04 0.45
N LEU A 77 1.51 2.81 0.56
CA LEU A 77 0.84 1.73 1.26
C LEU A 77 1.63 1.37 2.52
N SER A 78 0.92 0.84 3.52
CA SER A 78 1.52 0.52 4.83
C SER A 78 1.12 -0.89 5.27
N LYS A 79 2.09 -1.68 5.72
CA LYS A 79 1.86 -2.98 6.37
C LYS A 79 2.22 -2.86 7.84
N LYS A 80 1.25 -3.11 8.70
CA LYS A 80 1.45 -3.29 10.14
C LYS A 80 1.75 -4.76 10.42
N TYR A 81 2.75 -5.00 11.25
CA TYR A 81 3.07 -6.28 11.87
C TYR A 81 2.83 -6.17 13.37
N ILE A 82 2.12 -7.13 13.95
CA ILE A 82 1.79 -7.19 15.38
C ILE A 82 2.70 -8.25 16.03
N ASP A 83 3.33 -7.89 17.14
CA ASP A 83 4.21 -8.78 17.89
C ASP A 83 3.47 -10.03 18.38
N GLN A 84 4.13 -11.18 18.27
CA GLN A 84 3.59 -12.53 18.58
C GLN A 84 2.41 -13.01 17.73
N GLU A 85 1.61 -12.12 17.12
CA GLU A 85 0.52 -12.49 16.21
C GLU A 85 1.04 -12.82 14.80
N ASP A 86 1.87 -11.94 14.23
CA ASP A 86 2.50 -12.19 12.93
C ASP A 86 3.84 -12.93 13.12
N PHE A 87 4.69 -12.43 14.01
CA PHE A 87 5.95 -13.05 14.44
C PHE A 87 6.56 -12.25 15.60
N ASN A 88 7.59 -12.80 16.26
CA ASN A 88 8.35 -12.07 17.28
C ASN A 88 9.07 -10.86 16.67
N LEU A 89 8.74 -9.65 17.14
CA LEU A 89 9.33 -8.38 16.69
C LEU A 89 10.63 -8.07 17.45
N GLU A 90 11.58 -9.00 17.41
CA GLU A 90 12.89 -8.86 18.04
C GLU A 90 14.02 -9.35 17.11
N GLY A 91 15.17 -8.70 17.18
CA GLY A 91 16.37 -9.10 16.45
C GLY A 91 16.43 -8.57 15.03
N LYS A 92 16.97 -9.34 14.08
CA LYS A 92 17.10 -8.94 12.68
C LYS A 92 16.45 -9.97 11.75
N LYS A 93 15.74 -9.48 10.74
CA LYS A 93 15.10 -10.35 9.74
C LYS A 93 15.27 -9.78 8.33
N THR A 94 15.54 -10.66 7.38
CA THR A 94 15.62 -10.29 5.96
C THR A 94 14.24 -10.38 5.33
N PHE A 95 13.80 -9.27 4.76
CA PHE A 95 12.56 -9.11 4.01
C PHE A 95 12.86 -9.15 2.52
N LYS A 96 12.02 -9.87 1.78
CA LYS A 96 11.96 -9.84 0.32
C LYS A 96 10.65 -9.22 -0.09
N PHE A 97 10.71 -8.27 -1.00
CA PHE A 97 9.56 -7.59 -1.55
C PHE A 97 9.43 -7.99 -3.02
N THR A 98 8.23 -8.37 -3.43
CA THR A 98 7.94 -8.77 -4.80
C THR A 98 6.72 -7.98 -5.27
N LEU A 99 6.86 -7.25 -6.37
CA LEU A 99 5.72 -6.59 -7.01
C LEU A 99 4.97 -7.61 -7.86
N ILE A 100 3.65 -7.53 -7.86
CA ILE A 100 2.78 -8.40 -8.67
C ILE A 100 1.88 -7.50 -9.51
N ASN A 101 1.93 -7.67 -10.82
CA ASN A 101 1.08 -6.95 -11.77
C ASN A 101 -0.22 -7.71 -12.09
N GLU A 102 -1.06 -7.11 -12.92
CA GLU A 102 -2.36 -7.67 -13.33
C GLU A 102 -2.23 -9.04 -14.02
N MET A 103 -1.12 -9.29 -14.71
CA MET A 103 -0.82 -10.58 -15.34
C MET A 103 -0.22 -11.61 -14.37
N GLU A 104 -0.25 -11.33 -13.06
CA GLU A 104 0.37 -12.13 -12.00
C GLU A 104 1.90 -12.30 -12.15
N GLN A 105 2.54 -11.46 -12.96
CA GLN A 105 3.99 -11.47 -13.11
C GLN A 105 4.66 -10.98 -11.82
N LYS A 106 5.57 -11.79 -11.30
CA LYS A 106 6.37 -11.47 -10.12
C LYS A 106 7.63 -10.70 -10.51
N ILE A 107 7.79 -9.50 -9.95
CA ILE A 107 8.96 -8.63 -10.13
C ILE A 107 9.68 -8.55 -8.77
N PRO A 108 10.71 -9.38 -8.54
CA PRO A 108 11.43 -9.38 -7.27
C PRO A 108 12.25 -8.11 -7.11
N LEU A 109 12.22 -7.53 -5.92
CA LEU A 109 13.09 -6.42 -5.53
C LEU A 109 14.26 -6.93 -4.67
N LYS A 110 15.23 -6.04 -4.44
CA LYS A 110 16.37 -6.34 -3.57
C LYS A 110 15.92 -6.66 -2.14
N GLU A 111 16.51 -7.70 -1.56
CA GLU A 111 16.29 -8.07 -0.15
C GLU A 111 16.86 -7.01 0.80
N ILE A 112 16.17 -6.79 1.92
CA ILE A 112 16.58 -5.82 2.95
C ILE A 112 16.49 -6.48 4.32
N THR A 113 17.58 -6.40 5.10
CA THR A 113 17.57 -6.80 6.51
C THR A 113 17.15 -5.63 7.39
N LEU A 114 16.11 -5.85 8.19
CA LEU A 114 15.59 -4.89 9.16
C LEU A 114 15.80 -5.38 10.58
N GLU A 115 15.93 -4.43 11.49
CA GLU A 115 15.96 -4.69 12.93
C GLU A 115 14.54 -4.61 13.47
N LEU A 116 14.01 -5.76 13.88
CA LEU A 116 12.66 -5.87 14.40
C LEU A 116 12.60 -5.27 15.81
N ALA A 117 11.65 -4.38 16.02
CA ALA A 117 11.27 -3.85 17.33
C ALA A 117 9.82 -3.36 17.27
N THR A 118 9.13 -3.39 18.41
CA THR A 118 7.84 -2.73 18.55
C THR A 118 7.98 -1.20 18.55
N ASN A 119 6.88 -0.50 18.33
CA ASN A 119 6.82 0.95 18.22
C ASN A 119 7.80 1.54 17.17
N LYS A 120 8.12 0.77 16.13
CA LYS A 120 9.09 1.12 15.10
C LYS A 120 8.42 1.22 13.74
N GLU A 121 8.89 2.15 12.93
CA GLU A 121 8.45 2.31 11.55
C GLU A 121 9.63 2.39 10.58
N TYR A 122 9.39 1.92 9.36
CA TYR A 122 10.35 1.97 8.27
C TYR A 122 9.70 2.58 7.04
N PHE A 123 10.47 3.39 6.29
CA PHE A 123 10.00 4.03 5.07
C PHE A 123 10.86 3.61 3.88
N PHE A 124 10.19 3.12 2.84
CA PHE A 124 10.80 2.73 1.58
C PHE A 124 10.15 3.41 0.39
N GLU A 125 10.92 3.53 -0.68
CA GLU A 125 10.44 3.89 -2.01
C GLU A 125 10.75 2.76 -2.99
N ILE A 126 9.76 2.40 -3.79
CA ILE A 126 9.95 1.62 -5.01
C ILE A 126 10.36 2.62 -6.10
N ILE A 127 11.45 2.35 -6.81
CA ILE A 127 12.00 3.21 -7.86
C ILE A 127 12.29 2.39 -9.12
N GLY A 128 12.52 3.07 -10.25
CA GLY A 128 12.89 2.46 -11.52
C GLY A 128 11.94 2.88 -12.64
N ASP A 129 12.46 3.00 -13.86
CA ASP A 129 11.67 3.35 -15.04
C ASP A 129 11.20 2.12 -15.82
N SER A 130 11.69 0.93 -15.46
CA SER A 130 11.29 -0.35 -16.04
C SER A 130 11.46 -1.49 -15.04
N ILE A 131 10.88 -2.66 -15.35
CA ILE A 131 10.99 -3.88 -14.52
C ILE A 131 12.46 -4.24 -14.22
N ASN A 132 13.37 -4.07 -15.18
CA ASN A 132 14.78 -4.42 -15.01
C ASN A 132 15.55 -3.44 -14.12
N GLU A 133 15.01 -2.24 -13.94
CA GLU A 133 15.57 -1.18 -13.10
C GLU A 133 14.84 -1.05 -11.76
N ALA A 134 13.86 -1.93 -11.51
CA ALA A 134 13.05 -1.92 -10.30
C ALA A 134 13.94 -2.06 -9.05
N GLY A 135 13.81 -1.10 -8.15
CA GLY A 135 14.61 -1.03 -6.93
C GLY A 135 13.77 -0.68 -5.72
N LEU A 136 14.28 -1.07 -4.55
CA LEU A 136 13.74 -0.66 -3.26
C LEU A 136 14.80 0.16 -2.53
N LYS A 137 14.44 1.39 -2.15
CA LYS A 137 15.32 2.32 -1.46
C LYS A 137 14.75 2.63 -0.09
N ARG A 138 15.56 2.46 0.97
CA ARG A 138 15.23 2.97 2.30
C ARG A 138 15.43 4.48 2.34
N ILE A 139 14.45 5.22 2.86
CA ILE A 139 14.48 6.69 2.86
C ILE A 139 14.56 7.33 4.26
N ASN A 140 14.53 6.53 5.34
CA ASN A 140 14.83 6.94 6.72
C ASN A 140 15.38 5.76 7.56
#